data_AF-A0A1W9R3C2-F1
#
_entry.id   AF-A0A1W9R3C2-F1
#
_cell.length_a   1.000
_cell.length_b   1.000
_cell.length_c   1.000
_cell.angle_alpha   90.00
_cell.angle_beta   90.00
_cell.angle_gamma   90.00
#
_symmetry.space_group_name_H-M   'P 1'
#
loop_
_entity.id
_entity.type
_entity.pdbx_description
1 polymer ?
#
loop_
_entity_poly.entity_id
_entity_poly.type
_entity_poly.pdbx_seq_one_letter_code
_entity_poly.pdbx_strand_id
1 'polypeptide(L)'
;MIKKRCQICGKEFVPDKYHPYQKVCSNPSCQHQRQLLNQKRWREKNPDYFKYKEKKTAWERQRAQYLKMWREAHKEYFKEYRKKKSFKEKQKLGASS
;
A
#
# COMPACT_ATOMS: atom_id res chain seq x y z
N MET A 1 21.13 18.44 -28.04
CA MET A 1 20.18 17.87 -27.07
C MET A 1 19.61 19.00 -26.22
N ILE A 2 18.28 19.12 -26.10
CA ILE A 2 17.65 20.20 -25.32
C ILE A 2 17.75 19.84 -23.83
N LYS A 3 18.52 20.62 -23.07
CA LYS A 3 18.57 20.50 -21.61
C LYS A 3 17.38 21.22 -20.98
N LYS A 4 16.86 20.66 -19.89
CA LYS A 4 15.79 21.26 -19.07
C LYS A 4 16.23 21.30 -17.62
N ARG A 5 15.62 22.18 -16.82
CA ARG A 5 15.78 22.18 -15.36
C ARG A 5 14.71 21.33 -14.71
N CYS A 6 15.12 20.49 -13.76
CA CYS A 6 14.20 19.69 -12.96
C CYS A 6 13.34 20.60 -12.08
N GLN A 7 12.01 20.46 -12.14
CA GLN A 7 11.09 21.25 -11.31
C GLN A 7 11.21 20.95 -9.80
N ILE A 8 11.95 19.92 -9.40
CA ILE A 8 12.07 19.49 -7.99
C ILE A 8 13.43 19.88 -7.42
N CYS A 9 14.53 19.45 -8.03
CA CYS A 9 15.88 19.73 -7.52
C CYS A 9 16.60 20.87 -8.25
N GLY A 10 16.00 21.48 -9.27
CA GLY A 10 16.59 22.57 -10.05
C GLY A 10 17.73 22.17 -11.00
N LYS A 11 18.32 20.98 -10.83
CA LYS A 11 19.44 20.48 -11.65
C LYS A 11 19.05 20.35 -13.12
N GLU A 12 20.01 20.65 -14.00
CA GLU A 12 19.86 20.40 -15.42
C GLU A 12 19.84 18.90 -15.72
N PHE A 13 19.00 18.51 -16.68
CA PHE A 13 18.91 17.15 -17.18
C PHE A 13 18.50 17.15 -18.66
N VAL A 14 18.80 16.04 -19.35
CA VAL A 14 18.31 15.79 -20.71
C VAL A 14 17.05 14.93 -20.59
N PRO A 15 15.89 15.37 -21.09
CA PRO A 15 14.67 14.56 -21.14
C PRO A 15 14.86 13.27 -21.92
N ASP A 16 14.11 12.24 -21.55
CA ASP A 16 14.05 11.01 -22.34
C ASP A 16 13.51 11.30 -23.75
N LYS A 17 14.08 10.62 -24.77
CA LYS A 17 13.66 10.74 -26.18
C LYS A 17 12.17 10.45 -26.37
N TYR A 18 11.62 9.49 -25.64
CA TYR A 18 10.21 9.11 -25.70
C TYR A 18 9.32 10.02 -24.84
N HIS A 19 9.91 10.81 -23.95
CA HIS A 19 9.20 11.73 -23.06
C HIS A 19 9.79 13.14 -23.11
N PRO A 20 9.73 13.83 -24.28
CA PRO A 20 10.33 15.15 -24.46
C PRO A 20 9.73 16.20 -23.52
N TYR A 21 8.51 15.99 -23.01
CA TYR A 21 7.83 16.86 -22.06
C TYR A 21 8.14 16.56 -20.59
N GLN A 22 9.11 15.68 -20.31
CA GLN A 22 9.55 15.39 -18.95
C GLN A 22 9.98 16.68 -18.24
N LYS A 23 9.40 16.91 -17.06
CA LYS A 23 9.65 18.10 -16.25
C LYS A 23 10.55 17.85 -15.03
N VAL A 24 10.83 16.58 -14.73
CA VAL A 24 11.56 16.14 -13.54
C VAL A 24 12.64 15.15 -13.96
N CYS A 25 13.87 15.33 -13.49
CA CYS A 25 15.00 14.46 -13.83
C CYS A 25 14.83 13.01 -13.33
N SER A 26 15.64 12.09 -13.81
CA SER A 26 15.61 10.65 -13.46
C SER A 26 16.04 10.32 -12.03
N ASN A 27 16.48 11.29 -11.23
CA ASN A 27 16.90 11.04 -9.84
C ASN A 27 15.74 10.43 -9.01
N PRO A 28 15.97 9.30 -8.30
CA PRO A 28 14.92 8.62 -7.54
C PRO A 28 14.15 9.49 -6.55
N SER A 29 14.84 10.40 -5.85
CA SER A 29 14.20 11.33 -4.90
C SER A 29 13.22 12.27 -5.61
N CYS A 30 13.63 12.82 -6.76
CA CYS A 30 12.78 13.68 -7.58
C CYS A 30 11.60 12.89 -8.19
N GLN A 31 11.84 11.66 -8.64
CA GLN A 31 10.80 10.78 -9.18
C GLN A 31 9.74 10.46 -8.12
N HIS A 32 10.16 10.14 -6.90
CA HIS A 32 9.28 9.90 -5.77
C HIS A 32 8.45 11.12 -5.41
N GLN A 33 9.08 12.29 -5.27
CA GLN A 33 8.35 13.53 -4.98
C GLN A 33 7.37 13.92 -6.09
N ARG A 34 7.71 13.69 -7.37
CA ARG A 34 6.76 13.85 -8.48
C ARG A 34 5.55 12.92 -8.32
N GLN A 35 5.76 11.66 -7.96
CA GLN A 35 4.69 10.70 -7.75
C GLN A 35 3.74 11.15 -6.63
N LEU A 36 4.29 11.63 -5.51
CA LEU A 36 3.49 12.16 -4.39
C LEU A 36 2.65 13.37 -4.81
N LEU A 37 3.24 14.32 -5.55
CA LEU A 37 2.53 15.49 -6.06
C LEU A 37 1.41 15.10 -7.05
N ASN A 38 1.68 14.15 -7.94
CA ASN A 38 0.69 13.63 -8.86
C ASN A 38 -0.46 12.94 -8.11
N GLN A 39 -0.16 12.12 -7.11
CA GLN A 39 -1.17 11.46 -6.29
C GLN A 39 -2.01 12.49 -5.52
N LYS A 40 -1.38 13.53 -4.95
CA LYS A 40 -2.09 14.62 -4.25
C LYS A 40 -3.07 15.32 -5.20
N ARG A 41 -2.59 15.82 -6.35
CA ARG A 41 -3.43 16.49 -7.35
C ARG A 41 -4.55 15.60 -7.88
N TRP A 42 -4.27 14.31 -8.05
CA TRP A 42 -5.27 13.36 -8.48
C TRP A 42 -6.35 13.18 -7.42
N ARG A 43 -6.00 13.06 -6.14
CA ARG A 43 -6.99 12.98 -5.04
C ARG A 43 -7.82 14.24 -4.92
N GLU A 44 -7.22 15.42 -5.07
CA GLU A 44 -7.94 16.70 -5.07
C GLU A 44 -8.97 16.78 -6.20
N LYS A 45 -8.65 16.25 -7.38
CA LYS A 45 -9.56 16.19 -8.53
C LYS A 45 -10.58 15.05 -8.46
N ASN A 46 -10.32 14.04 -7.64
CA ASN A 46 -11.14 12.84 -7.50
C ASN A 46 -11.51 12.61 -6.03
N PRO A 47 -12.18 13.58 -5.37
CA PRO A 47 -12.48 13.50 -3.93
C PRO A 47 -13.38 12.30 -3.61
N ASP A 48 -14.21 11.90 -4.58
CA ASP A 48 -15.24 10.88 -4.38
C ASP A 48 -14.77 9.46 -4.70
N TYR A 49 -13.60 9.31 -5.31
CA TYR A 49 -13.12 8.03 -5.80
C TYR A 49 -13.00 6.97 -4.69
N PHE A 50 -12.65 7.38 -3.46
CA PHE A 50 -12.51 6.47 -2.32
C PHE A 50 -13.72 6.45 -1.38
N LYS A 51 -14.84 7.13 -1.69
CA LYS A 51 -16.02 7.18 -0.80
C LYS A 51 -16.61 5.79 -0.50
N TYR A 52 -16.43 4.82 -1.39
CA TYR A 52 -16.86 3.43 -1.14
C TYR A 52 -16.08 2.76 0.00
N LYS A 53 -14.86 3.22 0.31
CA LYS A 53 -14.05 2.70 1.43
C LYS A 53 -14.45 3.31 2.78
N GLU A 54 -15.01 4.51 2.77
CA GLU A 54 -15.45 5.19 4.00
C GLU A 54 -16.76 4.61 4.53
N LYS A 55 -17.64 4.18 3.62
CA LYS A 55 -18.89 3.52 3.96
C LYS A 55 -18.63 2.05 4.19
N LYS A 56 -18.39 1.66 5.46
CA LYS A 56 -18.58 0.25 5.82
C LYS A 56 -20.00 -0.15 5.47
N THR A 57 -20.14 -1.10 4.56
CA THR A 57 -21.46 -1.60 4.17
C THR A 57 -22.16 -2.18 5.41
N ALA A 58 -23.50 -2.22 5.39
CA ALA A 58 -24.26 -2.89 6.45
C ALA A 58 -23.75 -4.33 6.66
N TRP A 59 -23.39 -5.01 5.57
CA TRP A 59 -22.78 -6.33 5.58
C TRP A 59 -21.42 -6.37 6.29
N GLU A 60 -20.50 -5.43 6.05
CA GLU A 60 -19.19 -5.42 6.73
C GLU A 60 -19.33 -5.23 8.24
N ARG A 61 -20.30 -4.41 8.68
CA ARG A 61 -20.61 -4.22 10.11
C ARG A 61 -21.16 -5.50 10.73
N GLN A 62 -22.15 -6.12 10.09
CA GLN A 62 -22.74 -7.38 10.54
C GLN A 62 -21.69 -8.50 10.57
N ARG A 63 -20.87 -8.63 9.53
CA ARG A 63 -19.77 -9.60 9.48
C ARG A 63 -18.77 -9.38 10.61
N ALA A 64 -18.41 -8.13 10.90
CA ALA A 64 -17.49 -7.82 11.99
C ALA A 64 -18.06 -8.23 13.35
N GLN A 65 -19.35 -7.98 13.60
CA GLN A 65 -20.06 -8.40 14.80
C GLN A 65 -20.14 -9.93 14.90
N TYR A 66 -20.57 -10.60 13.83
CA TYR A 66 -20.61 -12.07 13.75
C TYR A 66 -19.24 -12.68 14.07
N LEU A 67 -18.17 -12.19 13.41
CA LEU A 67 -16.83 -12.70 13.67
C LEU A 67 -16.35 -12.43 15.10
N LYS A 68 -16.78 -11.34 15.73
CA LYS A 68 -16.50 -11.07 17.15
C LYS A 68 -17.17 -12.12 18.03
N MET A 69 -18.48 -12.31 17.88
CA MET A 69 -19.24 -13.31 18.64
C MET A 69 -18.70 -14.72 18.42
N TRP A 70 -18.41 -15.07 17.18
CA TRP A 70 -17.85 -16.38 16.84
C TRP A 70 -16.49 -16.61 17.50
N ARG A 71 -15.59 -15.60 17.48
CA ARG A 71 -14.30 -15.66 18.18
C ARG A 71 -14.45 -15.79 19.69
N GLU A 72 -15.45 -15.14 20.28
CA GLU A 72 -15.72 -15.22 21.71
C GLU A 72 -16.27 -16.59 22.12
N ALA A 73 -17.17 -17.16 21.33
CA ALA A 73 -17.74 -18.48 21.56
C ALA A 73 -16.71 -19.60 21.31
N HIS A 74 -15.78 -19.41 20.38
CA HIS A 74 -14.82 -20.45 19.96
C HIS A 74 -13.39 -20.17 20.46
N LYS A 75 -13.24 -19.58 21.65
CA LYS A 75 -11.91 -19.26 22.23
C LYS A 75 -10.99 -20.48 22.33
N GLU A 76 -11.53 -21.64 22.71
CA GLU A 76 -10.75 -22.88 22.85
C GLU A 76 -10.24 -23.39 21.49
N TYR A 77 -11.07 -23.33 20.44
CA TYR A 77 -10.65 -23.64 19.06
C TYR A 77 -9.43 -22.80 18.66
N PHE A 78 -9.42 -21.50 18.98
CA PHE A 78 -8.28 -20.63 18.66
C PHE A 78 -7.03 -20.94 19.49
N LYS A 79 -7.18 -21.35 20.75
CA LYS A 79 -6.05 -21.79 21.58
C LYS A 79 -5.41 -23.05 20.99
N GLU A 80 -6.22 -24.04 20.60
CA GLU A 80 -5.74 -25.26 19.96
C GLU A 80 -5.10 -24.98 18.60
N TYR A 81 -5.72 -24.13 17.78
CA TYR A 81 -5.19 -23.72 16.49
C TYR A 81 -3.80 -23.07 16.64
N ARG A 82 -3.63 -22.16 17.61
CA ARG A 82 -2.32 -21.52 17.89
C ARG A 82 -1.28 -22.54 18.33
N LYS A 83 -1.64 -23.49 19.21
CA LYS A 83 -0.74 -24.58 19.64
C LYS A 83 -0.29 -25.43 18.46
N LYS A 84 -1.23 -25.88 17.61
CA LYS A 84 -0.94 -26.67 16.40
C LYS A 84 -0.05 -25.90 15.42
N LYS A 85 -0.29 -24.60 15.23
CA LYS A 85 0.52 -23.75 14.36
C LYS A 85 1.95 -23.59 14.90
N SER A 86 2.10 -23.27 16.19
CA SER A 86 3.41 -23.15 16.85
C SER A 86 4.21 -24.46 16.79
N PHE A 87 3.54 -25.60 16.97
CA PHE A 87 4.16 -26.93 16.85
C PHE A 87 4.67 -27.19 15.43
N LYS A 88 3.87 -26.87 14.39
CA LYS A 88 4.30 -26.98 12.99
C LYS A 88 5.48 -26.06 12.66
N GLU A 89 5.51 -24.85 13.19
CA GLU A 89 6.61 -23.91 12.98
C GLU A 89 7.91 -24.41 13.63
N LYS A 90 7.82 -24.97 14.85
CA LYS A 90 8.96 -25.59 15.54
C LYS A 90 9.51 -26.81 14.80
N GLN A 91 8.65 -27.67 14.25
CA GLN A 91 9.09 -28.81 13.42
C GLN A 91 9.83 -28.35 12.16
N LYS A 92 9.35 -27.30 11.49
CA LYS A 92 10.03 -26.75 10.31
C LYS A 92 11.41 -26.19 10.62
N LEU A 93 11.55 -25.48 11.74
CA LEU A 93 12.83 -24.92 12.18
C LEU A 93 13.83 -26.02 12.59
N GLY A 94 13.36 -27.07 13.27
CA GLY A 94 14.20 -28.22 13.64
C GLY A 94 14.58 -29.14 12.48
N ALA A 95 13.81 -29.16 11.39
CA ALA A 95 14.12 -29.89 10.16
C ALA A 95 15.08 -29.13 9.21
N SER A 96 15.55 -27.94 9.62
CA SER A 96 16.46 -27.08 8.85
C SER A 96 17.87 -27.01 9.44
N SER A 97 18.20 -27.86 10.43
CA SER A 97 19.53 -28.01 11.04
C SER A 97 20.11 -29.39 10.76
#